data_AF-A0A1H2I5L8-F1
#
_entry.id   AF-A0A1H2I5L8-F1
#
_cell.length_a   1.000
_cell.length_b   1.000
_cell.length_c   1.000
_cell.angle_alpha   90.00
_cell.angle_beta   90.00
_cell.angle_gamma   90.00
#
_symmetry.space_group_name_H-M   'P 1'
#
loop_
_entity.id
_entity.type
_entity.pdbx_description
1 polymer ?
#
loop_
_entity_poly.entity_id
_entity_poly.type
_entity_poly.pdbx_seq_one_letter_code
_entity_poly.pdbx_strand_id
1 'polypeptide(L)' 'MSSSHTKTQRKCQTCGAPLYVRRDITESETGLQRVDVMLVCRDESCTEPVRHLRTEHPQPA' A
#
# COMPACT_ATOMS: atom_id res chain seq x y z
N MET A 1 -23.23 14.00 7.68
CA MET A 1 -21.82 14.36 7.43
C MET A 1 -21.26 13.39 6.39
N SER A 2 -21.24 13.79 5.12
CA SER A 2 -20.67 12.97 4.04
C SER A 2 -19.20 13.31 3.92
N SER A 3 -18.33 12.48 4.50
CA SER A 3 -16.88 12.59 4.32
C SER A 3 -16.55 12.30 2.85
N SER A 4 -16.54 13.35 2.03
CA SER A 4 -15.95 13.29 0.70
C SER A 4 -14.44 13.17 0.87
N HIS A 5 -13.97 11.95 1.10
CA HIS A 5 -12.57 11.60 0.90
C HIS A 5 -12.33 11.71 -0.60
N THR A 6 -12.00 12.90 -1.09
CA THR A 6 -11.28 13.05 -2.35
C THR A 6 -10.04 12.17 -2.18
N LYS A 7 -10.08 10.96 -2.76
CA LYS A 7 -8.96 10.04 -2.80
C LYS A 7 -7.88 10.76 -3.60
N THR A 8 -7.09 11.59 -2.91
CA THR A 8 -6.00 12.34 -3.51
C THR A 8 -5.14 11.27 -4.15
N GLN A 9 -5.17 11.19 -5.48
CA GLN A 9 -4.36 10.22 -6.20
C GLN A 9 -2.92 10.54 -5.85
N ARG A 10 -2.31 9.72 -5.00
CA ARG A 10 -0.91 9.87 -4.64
C ARG A 10 -0.13 9.66 -5.93
N LYS A 11 0.61 10.66 -6.39
CA LYS A 11 1.49 10.52 -7.57
C LYS A 11 2.89 10.18 -7.09
N CYS A 12 3.61 9.38 -7.87
CA CYS A 12 4.99 9.11 -7.58
C CYS A 12 5.83 10.37 -7.84
N GLN A 13 6.79 10.66 -6.96
CA GLN A 13 7.66 11.82 -7.10
C GLN A 13 8.69 11.63 -8.24
N THR A 14 8.91 10.39 -8.66
CA THR A 14 9.93 10.02 -9.65
C THR A 14 9.35 9.91 -11.06
N CYS A 15 8.33 9.06 -11.25
CA CYS A 15 7.65 8.82 -12.54
C CYS A 15 6.50 9.83 -12.80
N GLY A 16 5.99 10.55 -11.80
CA GLY A 16 4.75 11.33 -11.90
C GLY A 16 3.46 10.50 -12.09
N ALA A 17 3.61 9.20 -12.32
CA ALA A 17 2.51 8.26 -12.52
C ALA A 17 1.69 8.04 -11.23
N PRO A 18 0.42 7.62 -11.38
CA PRO A 18 -0.44 7.32 -10.24
C PRO A 18 0.14 6.18 -9.39
N LEU A 19 0.17 6.39 -8.08
CA LEU A 19 0.41 5.36 -7.08
C LEU A 19 -0.93 4.73 -6.67
N TYR A 20 -0.94 3.41 -6.54
CA TYR A 20 -2.04 2.70 -5.93
C TYR A 20 -1.61 2.03 -4.63
N VAL A 21 -2.57 1.81 -3.73
CA VAL A 21 -2.32 1.12 -2.46
C VAL A 21 -2.40 -0.38 -2.72
N ARG A 22 -1.34 -1.11 -2.35
CA ARG A 22 -1.27 -2.57 -2.33
C ARG A 22 -1.21 -3.04 -0.88
N ARG A 23 -1.92 -4.13 -0.57
CA ARG A 23 -1.88 -4.78 0.74
C ARG A 23 -1.44 -6.22 0.52
N ASP A 24 -0.27 -6.58 1.02
CA ASP A 24 0.23 -7.95 0.96
C ASP A 24 0.00 -8.61 2.31
N ILE A 25 -0.80 -9.67 2.31
CA ILE A 25 -1.11 -10.45 3.51
C ILE A 25 -0.16 -11.64 3.54
N THR A 26 0.62 -11.73 4.61
CA THR A 26 1.48 -12.87 4.91
C THR A 26 0.90 -13.57 6.13
N GLU A 27 0.49 -14.82 5.96
CA GLU A 27 0.05 -15.68 7.06
C GLU A 27 1.25 -16.49 7.55
N SER A 28 1.53 -16.41 8.84
CA SER A 28 2.57 -17.23 9.47
C SER A 28 2.00 -18.57 9.93
N GLU A 29 2.86 -19.58 10.08
CA GLU A 29 2.48 -20.93 10.53
C GLU A 29 1.81 -20.93 11.93
N THR A 30 2.02 -19.87 12.73
CA THR A 30 1.41 -19.68 14.05
C THR A 30 0.03 -19.04 14.00
N GLY A 31 -0.53 -18.82 12.81
CA GLY A 31 -1.85 -18.19 12.61
C GLY A 31 -1.85 -16.67 12.78
N LEU A 32 -0.67 -16.05 12.95
CA LEU A 32 -0.56 -14.59 12.96
C LEU A 32 -0.53 -14.08 11.53
N GLN A 33 -1.40 -13.12 11.23
CA GLN A 33 -1.42 -12.41 9.96
C GLN A 33 -0.56 -11.15 10.05
N ARG A 34 0.21 -10.89 9.01
CA ARG A 34 0.97 -9.66 8.80
C ARG A 34 0.51 -9.04 7.49
N VAL A 35 0.06 -7.79 7.53
CA VAL A 35 -0.42 -7.06 6.36
C VAL A 35 0.53 -5.90 6.07
N ASP A 36 1.32 -6.01 5.00
CA ASP A 36 2.19 -4.94 4.53
C ASP A 36 1.43 -4.03 3.56
N VAL A 37 1.27 -2.77 3.94
CA VAL A 37 0.60 -1.75 3.14
C VAL A 37 1.66 -0.93 2.40
N MET A 38 1.59 -0.93 1.08
CA MET A 38 2.56 -0.29 0.20
C MET A 38 1.87 0.61 -0.83
N LEU A 39 2.58 1.62 -1.32
CA LEU A 39 2.23 2.33 -2.54
C LEU A 39 3.04 1.76 -3.69
N VAL A 40 2.40 1.54 -4.83
CA VAL A 40 3.05 1.02 -6.03
C VAL A 40 2.84 1.99 -7.19
N CYS A 41 3.92 2.44 -7.86
CA CYS A 41 3.85 3.20 -9.12
C CYS A 41 3.32 2.24 -10.20
N ARG A 42 2.33 2.70 -10.95
CA ARG A 42 1.79 1.95 -12.09
C ARG A 42 2.81 1.82 -13.23
N ASP A 43 3.78 2.74 -13.27
CA ASP A 43 4.84 2.71 -14.25
C ASP A 43 5.93 1.73 -13.82
N GLU A 44 6.04 0.61 -14.53
CA GLU A 44 7.04 -0.42 -14.29
C GLU A 44 8.46 0.03 -14.64
N SER A 45 8.60 1.13 -15.41
CA SER A 45 9.89 1.76 -15.70
C SER A 45 10.36 2.69 -14.59
N CYS A 46 9.54 2.92 -13.55
CA CYS A 46 9.93 3.72 -12.39
C CYS A 46 11.10 3.06 -11.64
N THR A 47 12.13 3.86 -11.32
CA THR A 47 13.29 3.40 -10.53
C THR A 47 12.92 3.04 -9.09
N GLU A 48 11.84 3.60 -8.56
CA GLU A 48 11.29 3.31 -7.24
C GLU A 48 9.80 2.96 -7.37
N PRO A 49 9.47 1.74 -7.84
CA PRO A 49 8.10 1.37 -8.15
C PRO A 49 7.30 1.05 -6.90
N VAL A 50 7.93 0.84 -5.74
CA VAL A 50 7.25 0.44 -4.50
C VAL A 50 7.75 1.27 -3.33
N ARG A 51 6.83 1.80 -2.53
CA ARG A 51 7.10 2.49 -1.27
C ARG A 51 6.29 1.86 -0.14
N HIS A 52 6.98 1.28 0.83
CA HIS A 52 6.34 0.79 2.06
C HIS A 52 5.74 1.94 2.87
N LEU A 53 4.53 1.74 3.39
CA LEU A 53 3.86 2.71 4.25
C LEU A 53 3.84 2.25 5.70
N ARG A 54 3.29 1.06 5.95
CA ARG A 54 3.16 0.48 7.28
C ARG A 54 2.92 -1.01 7.20
N THR A 55 3.22 -1.69 8.30
CA THR A 55 2.88 -3.10 8.51
C THR A 55 1.82 -3.15 9.61
N GLU A 56 0.74 -3.86 9.36
CA GLU A 56 -0.32 -4.12 10.32
C GLU A 56 -0.22 -5.58 10.78
N HIS A 57 -0.43 -5.83 12.07
CA HIS A 57 -0.53 -7.17 12.65
C HIS A 57 -1.94 -7.29 13.23
N PRO A 58 -2.96 -7.61 12.41
CA PRO A 58 -4.31 -7.82 12.93
C PRO A 58 -4.25 -8.95 13.96
N GLN A 59 -4.66 -8.65 15.19
CA GLN A 59 -4.78 -9.68 16.22
C GLN A 59 -5.91 -10.64 15.82
N PRO A 60 -5.72 -11.96 15.99
CA PRO A 60 -6.82 -12.90 15.87
C PRO A 60 -7.91 -12.55 16.91
N ALA A 61 -9.15 -12.50 16.43
CA ALA A 61 -10.34 -12.15 17.22
C ALA A 61 -10.77 -13.26 18.17
#